data_AF-A0A1I8D048-F1
#
_entry.id   AF-A0A1I8D048-F1
#
_cell.length_a   1.000
_cell.length_b   1.000
_cell.length_c   1.000
_cell.angle_alpha   90.00
_cell.angle_beta   90.00
_cell.angle_gamma   90.00
#
_symmetry.space_group_name_H-M   'P 1'
#
loop_
_entity.id
_entity.type
_entity.pdbx_description
1 polymer ?
#
loop_
_entity_poly.entity_id
_entity_poly.type
_entity_poly.pdbx_seq_one_letter_code
_entity_poly.pdbx_strand_id
1 'polypeptide(L)'
;MRCHLTSVIYSFVLAILLFLIGIHLKKQFFSPAKLYAIITVLEELSDITKYNISIETVQCYSLHYNYSYVLISPQTHLYLYFHCAAIPDSMFRRHCLVAAYMNKHSYLDYALIIDADTLLINPTLKLEQFFPIQNESILMYDRIFNAEVAMGSMFIKNNEYALKFLLDFAHFFHLLPNSFYGNDNGAVHAFLILRYLARNSSRERDVCLNIWKHSRNWQDVKVFIACARHLINKLYNSTNSIDNGLLTILPKTSTLRWIRDGWLTGEKWCGSEFLLHGYKESDNTFSKTPLLSFNKPYCVSHSFATTWHYNTSLKTPCYVIQHQINNWIVQADNAFQVDIKKAHGS
;
A
#
# COMPACT_ATOMS: atom_id res chain seq x y z
N MET A 1 -3.73 -32.40 64.39
CA MET A 1 -3.79 -32.79 62.95
C MET A 1 -4.44 -31.75 62.02
N ARG A 2 -4.82 -30.53 62.46
CA ARG A 2 -5.46 -29.51 61.58
C ARG A 2 -4.53 -28.42 61.03
N CYS A 3 -3.30 -28.27 61.53
CA CYS A 3 -2.38 -27.20 61.08
C CYS A 3 -1.50 -27.55 59.88
N HIS A 4 -1.30 -28.83 59.54
CA HIS A 4 -0.46 -29.20 58.39
C HIS A 4 -1.19 -29.13 57.04
N LEU A 5 -2.51 -29.30 57.02
CA LEU A 5 -3.28 -29.34 55.77
C LEU A 5 -3.42 -27.95 55.12
N THR A 6 -3.57 -26.90 55.93
CA THR A 6 -3.68 -25.52 55.45
C THR A 6 -2.38 -25.03 54.83
N SER A 7 -1.22 -25.33 55.43
CA SER A 7 0.09 -24.95 54.89
C SER A 7 0.36 -25.57 53.51
N VAL A 8 0.00 -26.83 53.30
CA VAL A 8 0.24 -27.52 52.03
C VAL A 8 -0.65 -26.95 50.91
N ILE A 9 -1.91 -26.62 51.24
CA ILE A 9 -2.83 -26.01 50.28
C ILE A 9 -2.34 -24.62 49.85
N TYR A 10 -1.87 -23.79 50.80
CA TYR A 10 -1.32 -22.47 50.47
C TYR A 10 -0.08 -22.55 49.57
N SER A 11 0.84 -23.46 49.84
CA SER A 11 2.03 -23.67 49.00
C SER A 11 1.67 -24.15 47.60
N PHE A 12 0.67 -25.02 47.46
CA PHE A 12 0.24 -25.53 46.16
C PHE A 12 -0.48 -24.45 45.33
N VAL A 13 -1.34 -23.66 45.96
CA VAL A 13 -2.02 -22.52 45.29
C VAL A 13 -1.01 -21.46 44.86
N LEU A 14 -0.02 -21.14 45.68
CA LEU A 14 1.04 -20.19 45.33
C LEU A 14 1.90 -20.69 44.17
N ALA A 15 2.23 -21.99 44.13
CA ALA A 15 2.97 -22.60 43.03
C ALA A 15 2.20 -22.55 41.70
N ILE A 16 0.89 -22.83 41.74
CA ILE A 16 0.01 -22.70 40.57
C ILE A 16 -0.07 -21.24 40.12
N LEU A 17 -0.21 -20.29 41.06
CA LEU A 17 -0.26 -18.87 40.72
C LEU A 17 1.04 -18.40 40.05
N LEU A 18 2.20 -18.78 40.61
CA LEU A 18 3.51 -18.46 40.05
C LEU A 18 3.73 -19.10 38.68
N PHE A 19 3.26 -20.33 38.48
CA PHE A 19 3.31 -21.01 37.18
C PHE A 19 2.43 -20.34 36.14
N LEU A 20 1.20 -19.97 36.51
CA LEU A 20 0.28 -19.24 35.63
C LEU A 20 0.79 -17.82 35.30
N ILE A 21 1.36 -17.12 36.28
CA ILE A 21 2.04 -15.83 36.07
C ILE A 21 3.24 -16.02 35.14
N GLY A 22 4.05 -17.08 35.34
CA GLY A 22 5.17 -17.40 34.46
C GLY A 22 4.76 -17.71 33.01
N ILE A 23 3.64 -18.41 32.80
CA ILE A 23 3.06 -18.66 31.48
C ILE A 23 2.53 -17.36 30.87
N HIS A 24 1.85 -16.52 31.66
CA HIS A 24 1.29 -15.27 31.19
C HIS A 24 2.40 -14.29 30.79
N LEU A 25 3.45 -14.16 31.61
CA LEU A 25 4.65 -13.39 31.30
C LEU A 25 5.38 -13.94 30.07
N LYS A 26 5.53 -15.27 29.91
CA LYS A 26 6.10 -15.85 28.68
C LYS A 26 5.28 -15.50 27.43
N LYS A 27 3.95 -15.53 27.50
CA LYS A 27 3.07 -15.11 26.40
C LYS A 27 3.17 -13.61 26.11
N GLN A 28 3.40 -12.78 27.12
CA GLN A 28 3.53 -11.34 26.98
C GLN A 28 4.91 -10.91 26.42
N PHE A 29 5.97 -11.69 26.73
CA PHE A 29 7.35 -11.42 26.28
C PHE A 29 7.73 -12.13 24.97
N PHE A 30 7.03 -13.18 24.56
CA PHE A 30 7.24 -13.87 23.28
C PHE A 30 5.94 -13.93 22.47
N SER A 31 5.50 -12.78 21.96
CA SER A 31 4.87 -12.81 20.64
C SER A 31 6.01 -13.07 19.64
N PRO A 32 5.90 -14.05 18.73
CA PRO A 32 6.89 -14.20 17.67
C PRO A 32 7.05 -12.86 16.93
N ALA A 33 8.28 -12.53 16.57
CA ALA A 33 8.58 -11.34 15.78
C ALA A 33 7.79 -11.42 14.47
N LYS A 34 7.05 -10.37 14.16
CA LYS A 34 6.30 -10.28 12.90
C LYS A 34 7.28 -10.29 11.73
N LEU A 35 6.95 -11.04 10.68
CA LEU A 35 7.74 -11.14 9.46
C LEU A 35 7.15 -10.27 8.36
N TYR A 36 7.97 -9.35 7.86
CA TYR A 36 7.56 -8.32 6.92
C TYR A 36 8.21 -8.53 5.56
N ALA A 37 7.43 -8.29 4.51
CA ALA A 37 7.93 -8.24 3.14
C ALA A 37 7.68 -6.87 2.49
N ILE A 38 8.54 -6.49 1.56
CA ILE A 38 8.27 -5.49 0.54
C ILE A 38 8.28 -6.22 -0.79
N ILE A 39 7.20 -6.10 -1.57
CA ILE A 39 6.98 -6.85 -2.80
C ILE A 39 6.84 -5.90 -3.97
N THR A 40 7.69 -6.12 -4.97
CA THR A 40 7.67 -5.42 -6.26
C THR A 40 7.41 -6.45 -7.36
N VAL A 41 6.50 -6.16 -8.28
CA VAL A 41 6.23 -7.01 -9.46
C VAL A 41 6.79 -6.34 -10.70
N LEU A 42 7.58 -7.08 -11.48
CA LEU A 42 8.09 -6.65 -12.79
C LEU A 42 7.38 -7.39 -13.90
N GLU A 43 7.10 -6.70 -15.01
CA GLU A 43 6.53 -7.35 -16.18
C GLU A 43 7.62 -8.11 -16.94
N GLU A 44 8.76 -7.47 -17.17
CA GLU A 44 9.92 -8.07 -17.82
C GLU A 44 11.21 -7.90 -17.00
N LEU A 45 12.23 -8.71 -17.30
CA LEU A 45 13.54 -8.57 -16.66
C LEU A 45 14.27 -7.30 -17.06
N SER A 46 14.09 -6.87 -18.32
CA SER A 46 14.60 -5.63 -18.89
C SER A 46 14.19 -4.41 -18.06
N ASP A 47 13.06 -4.48 -17.34
CA ASP A 47 12.60 -3.40 -16.46
C ASP A 47 13.51 -3.16 -15.26
N ILE A 48 14.36 -4.13 -14.86
CA ILE A 48 15.30 -3.91 -13.74
C ILE A 48 16.20 -2.71 -14.03
N THR A 49 16.74 -2.60 -15.25
CA THR A 49 17.64 -1.48 -15.60
C THR A 49 16.90 -0.15 -15.63
N LYS A 50 15.60 -0.17 -15.97
CA LYS A 50 14.74 1.01 -15.95
C LYS A 50 14.47 1.53 -14.54
N TYR A 51 14.54 0.68 -13.51
CA TYR A 51 14.17 1.02 -12.14
C TYR A 51 15.30 0.76 -11.13
N ASN A 52 16.54 0.66 -11.60
CA ASN A 52 17.63 0.08 -10.80
C ASN A 52 17.86 0.85 -9.49
N ILE A 53 17.98 2.18 -9.51
CA ILE A 53 18.12 2.98 -8.28
C ILE A 53 16.95 2.78 -7.27
N SER A 54 15.71 2.74 -7.77
CA SER A 54 14.51 2.53 -6.94
C SER A 54 14.55 1.14 -6.28
N ILE A 55 14.84 0.11 -7.07
CA ILE A 55 14.97 -1.27 -6.58
C ILE A 55 16.12 -1.41 -5.58
N GLU A 56 17.30 -0.82 -5.85
CA GLU A 56 18.48 -0.96 -5.00
C GLU A 56 18.31 -0.29 -3.64
N THR A 57 17.67 0.88 -3.59
CA THR A 57 17.39 1.56 -2.32
C THR A 57 16.49 0.70 -1.44
N VAL A 58 15.42 0.14 -1.99
CA VAL A 58 14.50 -0.76 -1.25
C VAL A 58 15.19 -2.06 -0.84
N GLN A 59 16.02 -2.67 -1.71
CA GLN A 59 16.82 -3.86 -1.39
C GLN A 59 17.69 -3.63 -0.16
N CYS A 60 18.46 -2.54 -0.17
CA CYS A 60 19.41 -2.24 0.90
C CYS A 60 18.73 -1.95 2.23
N TYR A 61 17.63 -1.19 2.18
CA TYR A 61 16.79 -0.93 3.34
C TYR A 61 16.24 -2.22 3.93
N SER A 62 15.75 -3.12 3.08
CA SER A 62 15.24 -4.42 3.51
C SER A 62 16.33 -5.28 4.14
N LEU A 63 17.54 -5.29 3.56
CA LEU A 63 18.70 -5.97 4.13
C LEU A 63 19.07 -5.41 5.51
N HIS A 64 19.04 -4.09 5.69
CA HIS A 64 19.40 -3.46 6.96
C HIS A 64 18.47 -3.86 8.10
N TYR A 65 17.16 -3.81 7.86
CA TYR A 65 16.15 -4.11 8.88
C TYR A 65 15.70 -5.56 8.90
N ASN A 66 16.33 -6.44 8.11
CA ASN A 66 15.98 -7.84 8.00
C ASN A 66 14.53 -8.08 7.55
N TYR A 67 14.06 -7.26 6.60
CA TYR A 67 12.80 -7.47 5.89
C TYR A 67 13.03 -8.32 4.63
N SER A 68 12.01 -9.06 4.21
CA SER A 68 12.04 -9.80 2.95
C SER A 68 11.78 -8.85 1.78
N TYR A 69 12.77 -8.59 0.93
CA TYR A 69 12.50 -7.93 -0.36
C TYR A 69 12.26 -8.97 -1.44
N VAL A 70 11.08 -8.92 -2.05
CA VAL A 70 10.65 -9.89 -3.07
C VAL A 70 10.45 -9.18 -4.38
N LEU A 71 11.26 -9.56 -5.38
CA LEU A 71 11.11 -9.12 -6.76
C LEU A 71 10.46 -10.25 -7.56
N ILE A 72 9.14 -10.15 -7.78
CA ILE A 72 8.39 -11.11 -8.59
C ILE A 72 8.58 -10.76 -10.06
N SER A 73 9.14 -11.68 -10.84
CA SER A 73 9.29 -11.56 -12.29
C SER A 73 9.08 -12.93 -12.96
N PRO A 74 8.88 -12.98 -14.29
CA PRO A 74 8.71 -14.25 -15.00
C PRO A 74 9.90 -15.21 -14.81
N GLN A 75 11.11 -14.70 -14.59
CA GLN A 75 12.33 -15.51 -14.44
C GLN A 75 12.47 -16.09 -13.04
N THR A 76 12.16 -15.30 -12.01
CA THR A 76 12.30 -15.72 -10.61
C THR A 76 11.09 -16.53 -10.13
N HIS A 77 9.93 -16.33 -10.75
CA HIS A 77 8.66 -16.88 -10.29
C HIS A 77 7.75 -17.38 -11.43
N LEU A 78 8.32 -18.06 -12.43
CA LEU A 78 7.61 -18.56 -13.61
C LEU A 78 6.30 -19.30 -13.28
N TYR A 79 6.29 -20.11 -12.22
CA TYR A 79 5.09 -20.83 -11.78
C TYR A 79 3.92 -19.91 -11.40
N LEU A 80 4.18 -18.71 -10.84
CA LEU A 80 3.13 -17.74 -10.52
C LEU A 80 2.53 -17.16 -11.80
N TYR A 81 3.34 -16.92 -12.83
CA TYR A 81 2.85 -16.41 -14.11
C TYR A 81 1.98 -17.44 -14.82
N PHE A 82 2.33 -18.73 -14.75
CA PHE A 82 1.45 -19.79 -15.22
C PHE A 82 0.13 -19.85 -14.44
N HIS A 83 0.20 -19.73 -13.11
CA HIS A 83 -1.00 -19.72 -12.27
C HIS A 83 -1.93 -18.54 -12.59
N CYS A 84 -1.37 -17.36 -12.83
CA CYS A 84 -2.10 -16.12 -13.12
C CYS A 84 -2.28 -15.84 -14.63
N ALA A 85 -2.02 -16.83 -15.50
CA ALA A 85 -2.01 -16.63 -16.96
C ALA A 85 -3.38 -16.25 -17.54
N ALA A 86 -4.47 -16.55 -16.83
CA ALA A 86 -5.83 -16.19 -17.25
C ALA A 86 -6.07 -14.66 -17.26
N ILE A 87 -5.20 -13.87 -16.62
CA ILE A 87 -5.32 -12.41 -16.52
C ILE A 87 -4.26 -11.78 -17.45
N PRO A 88 -4.64 -11.38 -18.68
CA PRO A 88 -3.67 -10.93 -19.68
C PRO A 88 -3.10 -9.54 -19.37
N ASP A 89 -3.89 -8.66 -18.74
CA ASP A 89 -3.47 -7.31 -18.39
C ASP A 89 -2.51 -7.32 -17.19
N SER A 90 -1.33 -6.71 -17.34
CA SER A 90 -0.27 -6.73 -16.32
C SER A 90 -0.63 -5.94 -15.07
N MET A 91 -1.41 -4.87 -15.19
CA MET A 91 -1.86 -4.04 -14.05
C MET A 91 -2.86 -4.78 -13.16
N PHE A 92 -3.62 -5.72 -13.72
CA PHE A 92 -4.47 -6.62 -12.94
C PHE A 92 -3.74 -7.89 -12.50
N ARG A 93 -2.93 -8.50 -13.38
CA ARG A 93 -2.19 -9.75 -13.11
C ARG A 93 -1.29 -9.63 -11.88
N ARG A 94 -0.66 -8.47 -11.66
CA ARG A 94 0.19 -8.22 -10.48
C ARG A 94 -0.50 -8.55 -9.15
N HIS A 95 -1.80 -8.26 -9.03
CA HIS A 95 -2.57 -8.53 -7.81
C HIS A 95 -2.71 -10.05 -7.58
N CYS A 96 -2.93 -10.82 -8.65
CA CYS A 96 -2.91 -12.29 -8.58
C CYS A 96 -1.53 -12.83 -8.20
N LEU A 97 -0.47 -12.31 -8.81
CA LEU A 97 0.91 -12.74 -8.53
C LEU A 97 1.28 -12.52 -7.05
N VAL A 98 0.95 -11.35 -6.50
CA VAL A 98 1.19 -11.05 -5.08
C VAL A 98 0.37 -11.98 -4.17
N ALA A 99 -0.92 -12.17 -4.47
CA ALA A 99 -1.77 -13.04 -3.66
C ALA A 99 -1.27 -14.49 -3.65
N ALA A 100 -0.90 -15.03 -4.82
CA ALA A 100 -0.38 -16.38 -4.96
C ALA A 100 0.99 -16.54 -4.28
N TYR A 101 1.86 -15.53 -4.37
CA TYR A 101 3.13 -15.51 -3.63
C TYR A 101 2.89 -15.55 -2.11
N MET A 102 2.08 -14.64 -1.59
CA MET A 102 1.80 -14.52 -0.15
C MET A 102 1.12 -15.78 0.41
N ASN A 103 0.20 -16.38 -0.35
CA ASN A 103 -0.45 -17.65 0.02
C ASN A 103 0.56 -18.80 0.15
N LYS A 104 1.55 -18.88 -0.75
CA LYS A 104 2.62 -19.89 -0.68
C LYS A 104 3.61 -19.64 0.45
N HIS A 105 3.81 -18.38 0.84
CA HIS A 105 4.73 -17.95 1.90
C HIS A 105 3.94 -17.51 3.13
N SER A 106 3.13 -18.42 3.68
CA SER A 106 2.25 -18.17 4.83
C SER A 106 2.97 -17.78 6.12
N TYR A 107 4.30 -17.90 6.16
CA TYR A 107 5.13 -17.38 7.25
C TYR A 107 5.27 -15.86 7.25
N LEU A 108 5.03 -15.18 6.12
CA LEU A 108 5.01 -13.72 6.06
C LEU A 108 3.71 -13.21 6.69
N ASP A 109 3.81 -12.29 7.65
CA ASP A 109 2.63 -11.73 8.32
C ASP A 109 2.03 -10.55 7.55
N TYR A 110 2.89 -9.72 6.95
CA TYR A 110 2.48 -8.52 6.23
C TYR A 110 3.37 -8.26 5.02
N ALA A 111 2.82 -7.60 4.01
CA ALA A 111 3.56 -7.10 2.87
C ALA A 111 3.21 -5.64 2.56
N LEU A 112 4.24 -4.86 2.23
CA LEU A 112 4.10 -3.62 1.50
C LEU A 112 4.25 -3.91 0.00
N ILE A 113 3.21 -3.67 -0.77
CA ILE A 113 3.26 -3.73 -2.24
C ILE A 113 3.68 -2.35 -2.74
N ILE A 114 4.63 -2.28 -3.67
CA ILE A 114 5.07 -1.04 -4.32
C ILE A 114 5.34 -1.26 -5.81
N ASP A 115 5.12 -0.20 -6.60
CA ASP A 115 5.56 -0.13 -7.99
C ASP A 115 7.09 -0.02 -8.07
N ALA A 116 7.67 -0.54 -9.15
CA ALA A 116 9.12 -0.57 -9.33
C ALA A 116 9.77 0.81 -9.41
N ASP A 117 9.01 1.86 -9.78
CA ASP A 117 9.45 3.25 -9.80
C ASP A 117 9.25 3.98 -8.44
N THR A 118 9.21 3.23 -7.35
CA THR A 118 9.15 3.76 -5.98
C THR A 118 10.55 3.90 -5.39
N LEU A 119 10.99 5.14 -5.19
CA LEU A 119 12.25 5.49 -4.55
C LEU A 119 12.09 5.53 -3.03
N LEU A 120 12.94 4.80 -2.31
CA LEU A 120 13.03 4.94 -0.86
C LEU A 120 13.92 6.13 -0.51
N ILE A 121 13.35 7.17 0.10
CA ILE A 121 14.07 8.42 0.37
C ILE A 121 14.60 8.52 1.79
N ASN A 122 13.88 8.01 2.80
CA ASN A 122 14.36 8.03 4.18
C ASN A 122 14.53 6.62 4.76
N PRO A 123 15.76 6.07 4.77
CA PRO A 123 16.04 4.74 5.28
C PRO A 123 16.02 4.64 6.82
N THR A 124 15.86 5.75 7.55
CA THR A 124 15.77 5.74 9.02
C THR A 124 14.35 5.48 9.53
N LEU A 125 13.33 5.61 8.68
CA LEU A 125 11.95 5.28 9.00
C LEU A 125 11.72 3.78 8.84
N LYS A 126 11.14 3.15 9.85
CA LYS A 126 10.86 1.70 9.83
C LYS A 126 9.47 1.41 9.30
N LEU A 127 9.29 0.29 8.59
CA LEU A 127 7.98 -0.08 8.03
C LEU A 127 6.89 -0.22 9.09
N GLU A 128 7.25 -0.64 10.32
CA GLU A 128 6.31 -0.80 11.44
C GLU A 128 5.60 0.48 11.84
N GLN A 129 6.11 1.64 11.43
CA GLN A 129 5.46 2.93 11.64
C GLN A 129 4.19 3.11 10.79
N PHE A 130 4.04 2.33 9.70
CA PHE A 130 2.99 2.52 8.69
C PHE A 130 2.04 1.33 8.55
N PHE A 131 2.33 0.18 9.15
CA PHE A 131 1.51 -1.02 9.02
C PHE A 131 0.12 -0.87 9.65
N PRO A 132 -0.86 -1.70 9.23
CA PRO A 132 -2.13 -1.91 9.94
C PRO A 132 -1.94 -2.04 11.46
N ILE A 133 -2.56 -1.14 12.23
CA ILE A 133 -2.44 -1.06 13.70
C ILE A 133 -3.63 -1.77 14.37
N GLN A 134 -4.79 -1.79 13.71
CA GLN A 134 -6.06 -2.29 14.23
C GLN A 134 -6.46 -3.59 13.52
N ASN A 135 -7.71 -3.69 13.09
CA ASN A 135 -8.26 -4.85 12.41
C ASN A 135 -7.97 -4.84 10.89
N GLU A 136 -7.22 -3.85 10.38
CA GLU A 136 -7.06 -3.70 8.93
C GLU A 136 -6.31 -4.90 8.35
N SER A 137 -6.91 -5.50 7.33
CA SER A 137 -6.29 -6.52 6.50
C SER A 137 -5.67 -5.89 5.26
N ILE A 138 -6.18 -4.73 4.83
CA ILE A 138 -5.70 -3.97 3.69
C ILE A 138 -5.71 -2.49 4.06
N LEU A 139 -4.60 -1.81 3.80
CA LEU A 139 -4.45 -0.38 3.95
C LEU A 139 -4.04 0.23 2.60
N MET A 140 -4.93 1.04 2.05
CA MET A 140 -4.75 1.81 0.82
C MET A 140 -4.68 3.30 1.16
N TYR A 141 -4.52 4.16 0.17
CA TYR A 141 -4.50 5.60 0.38
C TYR A 141 -5.12 6.37 -0.77
N ASP A 142 -5.70 7.52 -0.44
CA ASP A 142 -6.10 8.53 -1.42
C ASP A 142 -4.85 9.19 -2.01
N ARG A 143 -4.80 9.23 -3.34
CA ARG A 143 -3.79 9.99 -4.07
C ARG A 143 -3.98 11.49 -3.82
N ILE A 144 -2.89 12.23 -3.72
CA ILE A 144 -2.90 13.61 -3.21
C ILE A 144 -3.62 14.58 -4.16
N PHE A 145 -3.34 14.49 -5.45
CA PHE A 145 -3.69 15.52 -6.42
C PHE A 145 -5.01 15.27 -7.16
N ASN A 146 -5.71 14.16 -6.87
CA ASN A 146 -6.99 13.82 -7.48
C ASN A 146 -7.85 12.98 -6.52
N ALA A 147 -8.98 12.45 -7.02
CA ALA A 147 -9.89 11.64 -6.23
C ALA A 147 -9.57 10.13 -6.23
N GLU A 148 -8.46 9.69 -6.85
CA GLU A 148 -8.13 8.28 -6.96
C GLU A 148 -7.74 7.67 -5.61
N VAL A 149 -8.21 6.45 -5.35
CA VAL A 149 -7.49 5.50 -4.50
C VAL A 149 -6.32 4.95 -5.32
N ALA A 150 -5.10 5.10 -4.80
CA ALA A 150 -3.91 4.62 -5.51
C ALA A 150 -3.76 3.09 -5.39
N MET A 151 -3.38 2.46 -6.50
CA MET A 151 -3.11 1.02 -6.61
C MET A 151 -1.62 0.68 -6.72
N GLY A 152 -0.76 1.68 -6.92
CA GLY A 152 0.69 1.49 -7.03
C GLY A 152 1.39 1.19 -5.70
N SER A 153 0.68 1.32 -4.57
CA SER A 153 1.17 0.82 -3.30
C SER A 153 0.05 0.54 -2.30
N MET A 154 0.21 -0.48 -1.47
CA MET A 154 -0.70 -0.80 -0.36
C MET A 154 -0.02 -1.70 0.66
N PHE A 155 -0.45 -1.63 1.92
CA PHE A 155 -0.12 -2.65 2.90
C PHE A 155 -1.20 -3.71 2.94
N ILE A 156 -0.78 -4.97 3.03
CA ILE A 156 -1.66 -6.11 3.23
C ILE A 156 -1.18 -6.95 4.42
N LYS A 157 -2.14 -7.51 5.14
CA LYS A 157 -1.93 -8.61 6.09
C LYS A 157 -2.06 -9.93 5.34
N ASN A 158 -1.23 -10.92 5.65
CA ASN A 158 -1.34 -12.24 5.04
C ASN A 158 -2.50 -13.03 5.67
N ASN A 159 -3.72 -12.77 5.21
CA ASN A 159 -4.90 -13.48 5.65
C ASN A 159 -5.87 -13.70 4.50
N GLU A 160 -6.84 -14.58 4.73
CA GLU A 160 -7.83 -14.96 3.72
C GLU A 160 -8.53 -13.75 3.09
N TYR A 161 -8.87 -12.74 3.90
CA TYR A 161 -9.54 -11.53 3.42
C TYR A 161 -8.71 -10.76 2.39
N ALA A 162 -7.44 -10.44 2.71
CA ALA A 162 -6.58 -9.66 1.84
C ALA A 162 -6.21 -10.43 0.56
N LEU A 163 -5.90 -11.72 0.69
CA LEU A 163 -5.57 -12.57 -0.45
C LEU A 163 -6.78 -12.72 -1.38
N LYS A 164 -7.98 -12.93 -0.82
CA LYS A 164 -9.22 -12.99 -1.59
C LYS A 164 -9.54 -11.65 -2.27
N PHE A 165 -9.34 -10.52 -1.60
CA PHE A 165 -9.52 -9.21 -2.20
C PHE A 165 -8.64 -9.02 -3.44
N LEU A 166 -7.34 -9.35 -3.33
CA LEU A 166 -6.39 -9.22 -4.44
C LEU A 166 -6.76 -10.14 -5.61
N LEU A 167 -7.14 -11.39 -5.34
CA LEU A 167 -7.57 -12.35 -6.38
C LEU A 167 -8.88 -11.91 -7.05
N ASP A 168 -9.88 -11.54 -6.26
CA ASP A 168 -11.17 -11.06 -6.78
C ASP A 168 -10.97 -9.80 -7.63
N PHE A 169 -10.09 -8.89 -7.21
CA PHE A 169 -9.77 -7.69 -7.97
C PHE A 169 -8.97 -8.00 -9.24
N ALA A 170 -8.03 -8.93 -9.20
CA ALA A 170 -7.29 -9.38 -10.38
C ALA A 170 -8.23 -9.97 -11.44
N HIS A 171 -9.20 -10.79 -11.02
CA HIS A 171 -10.23 -11.35 -11.92
C HIS A 171 -11.29 -10.35 -12.36
N PHE A 172 -11.42 -9.21 -11.66
CA PHE A 172 -12.32 -8.13 -12.08
C PHE A 172 -11.98 -7.59 -13.48
N PHE A 173 -10.75 -7.83 -13.97
CA PHE A 173 -10.36 -7.62 -15.36
C PHE A 173 -11.40 -8.15 -16.37
N HIS A 174 -11.97 -9.34 -16.13
CA HIS A 174 -12.94 -9.94 -17.05
C HIS A 174 -14.31 -9.28 -17.04
N LEU A 175 -14.55 -8.36 -16.10
CA LEU A 175 -15.80 -7.62 -15.93
C LEU A 175 -15.66 -6.14 -16.33
N LEU A 176 -14.49 -5.73 -16.83
CA LEU A 176 -14.26 -4.36 -17.28
C LEU A 176 -15.15 -4.01 -18.48
N PRO A 177 -15.58 -2.75 -18.59
CA PRO A 177 -16.28 -2.29 -19.79
C PRO A 177 -15.32 -2.26 -20.98
N ASN A 178 -15.87 -2.41 -22.19
CA ASN A 178 -15.14 -2.17 -23.44
C ASN A 178 -15.03 -0.66 -23.73
N SER A 179 -14.41 0.08 -22.81
CA SER A 179 -14.24 1.54 -22.82
C SER A 179 -12.89 1.92 -22.22
N PHE A 180 -12.55 3.21 -22.19
CA PHE A 180 -11.33 3.68 -21.53
C PHE A 180 -11.48 3.60 -20.00
N TYR A 181 -11.01 2.55 -19.35
CA TYR A 181 -11.31 2.29 -17.93
C TYR A 181 -10.33 2.88 -16.91
N GLY A 182 -9.17 3.41 -17.34
CA GLY A 182 -8.19 4.07 -16.46
C GLY A 182 -7.28 3.12 -15.68
N ASN A 183 -6.98 1.94 -16.24
CA ASN A 183 -6.21 0.87 -15.60
C ASN A 183 -6.82 0.42 -14.26
N ASP A 184 -6.03 -0.24 -13.42
CA ASP A 184 -6.48 -0.73 -12.12
C ASP A 184 -6.79 0.40 -11.13
N ASN A 185 -6.07 1.54 -11.20
CA ASN A 185 -6.41 2.77 -10.47
C ASN A 185 -7.84 3.26 -10.75
N GLY A 186 -8.28 3.26 -12.01
CA GLY A 186 -9.67 3.58 -12.34
C GLY A 186 -10.61 2.48 -11.86
N ALA A 187 -10.34 1.23 -12.23
CA ALA A 187 -11.22 0.10 -12.00
C ALA A 187 -11.47 -0.26 -10.53
N VAL A 188 -10.53 0.01 -9.61
CA VAL A 188 -10.73 -0.28 -8.18
C VAL A 188 -11.97 0.44 -7.63
N HIS A 189 -12.30 1.61 -8.16
CA HIS A 189 -13.48 2.35 -7.74
C HIS A 189 -14.78 1.61 -8.10
N ALA A 190 -14.86 1.03 -9.31
CA ALA A 190 -15.99 0.21 -9.74
C ALA A 190 -16.06 -1.08 -8.91
N PHE A 191 -14.91 -1.72 -8.69
CA PHE A 191 -14.81 -2.92 -7.87
C PHE A 191 -15.34 -2.69 -6.45
N LEU A 192 -14.92 -1.61 -5.79
CA LEU A 192 -15.34 -1.29 -4.43
C LEU A 192 -16.84 -1.02 -4.33
N ILE A 193 -17.41 -0.22 -5.25
CA ILE A 193 -18.86 0.05 -5.23
C ILE A 193 -19.69 -1.20 -5.55
N LEU A 194 -19.22 -2.07 -6.44
CA LEU A 194 -19.92 -3.32 -6.77
C LEU A 194 -19.83 -4.35 -5.64
N ARG A 195 -18.70 -4.37 -4.92
CA ARG A 195 -18.45 -5.33 -3.84
C ARG A 195 -19.17 -4.96 -2.55
N TYR A 196 -19.18 -3.67 -2.17
CA TYR A 196 -19.58 -3.25 -0.82
C TYR A 196 -20.89 -2.45 -0.75
N LEU A 197 -21.39 -1.87 -1.85
CA LEU A 197 -22.71 -1.24 -1.80
C LEU A 197 -23.80 -2.29 -1.98
N ALA A 198 -24.83 -2.20 -1.12
CA ALA A 198 -26.03 -2.99 -1.27
C ALA A 198 -26.67 -2.78 -2.64
N ARG A 199 -27.26 -3.84 -3.20
CA ARG A 199 -27.91 -3.81 -4.54
C ARG A 199 -28.98 -2.72 -4.67
N ASN A 200 -29.58 -2.32 -3.55
CA ASN A 200 -30.67 -1.34 -3.49
C ASN A 200 -30.20 0.11 -3.69
N SER A 201 -28.90 0.40 -3.64
CA SER A 201 -28.32 1.71 -4.03
C SER A 201 -28.18 1.86 -5.56
N SER A 202 -29.08 1.22 -6.32
CA SER A 202 -28.91 0.98 -7.76
C SER A 202 -28.78 2.27 -8.54
N ARG A 203 -29.65 3.27 -8.34
CA ARG A 203 -29.69 4.43 -9.25
C ARG A 203 -28.39 5.23 -9.29
N GLU A 204 -27.84 5.65 -8.15
CA GLU A 204 -26.59 6.44 -8.14
C GLU A 204 -25.40 5.59 -8.61
N ARG A 205 -25.35 4.31 -8.20
CA ARG A 205 -24.32 3.38 -8.63
C ARG A 205 -24.36 3.16 -10.14
N ASP A 206 -25.55 2.96 -10.70
CA ASP A 206 -25.77 2.72 -12.12
C ASP A 206 -25.42 3.96 -12.95
N VAL A 207 -25.65 5.18 -12.42
CA VAL A 207 -25.15 6.43 -13.02
C VAL A 207 -23.63 6.42 -13.11
N CYS A 208 -22.91 6.14 -12.00
CA CYS A 208 -21.45 6.11 -12.02
C CYS A 208 -20.92 5.04 -12.99
N LEU A 209 -21.48 3.82 -12.96
CA LEU A 209 -21.09 2.74 -13.86
C LEU A 209 -21.41 3.04 -15.33
N ASN A 210 -22.48 3.79 -15.60
CA ASN A 210 -22.83 4.22 -16.95
C ASN A 210 -21.80 5.23 -17.50
N ILE A 211 -21.31 6.16 -16.68
CA ILE A 211 -20.22 7.07 -17.06
C ILE A 211 -18.97 6.27 -17.42
N TRP A 212 -18.60 5.30 -16.57
CA TRP A 212 -17.44 4.43 -16.80
C TRP A 212 -17.58 3.56 -18.05
N LYS A 213 -18.77 3.02 -18.32
CA LYS A 213 -19.04 2.21 -19.52
C LYS A 213 -18.88 2.98 -20.83
N HIS A 214 -19.01 4.31 -20.80
CA HIS A 214 -18.94 5.18 -21.97
C HIS A 214 -17.71 6.08 -22.00
N SER A 215 -16.77 5.91 -21.07
CA SER A 215 -15.56 6.72 -20.98
C SER A 215 -14.64 6.50 -22.19
N ARG A 216 -14.04 7.59 -22.65
CA ARG A 216 -13.16 7.61 -23.84
C ARG A 216 -11.75 8.07 -23.51
N ASN A 217 -11.57 8.72 -22.36
CA ASN A 217 -10.32 9.34 -21.96
C ASN A 217 -10.25 9.51 -20.43
N TRP A 218 -9.12 10.04 -19.96
CA TRP A 218 -8.86 10.32 -18.54
C TRP A 218 -9.84 11.32 -17.91
N GLN A 219 -10.38 12.27 -18.68
CA GLN A 219 -11.34 13.23 -18.14
C GLN A 219 -12.68 12.55 -17.82
N ASP A 220 -13.13 11.62 -18.66
CA ASP A 220 -14.34 10.83 -18.39
C ASP A 220 -14.14 9.91 -17.18
N VAL A 221 -12.98 9.24 -17.11
CA VAL A 221 -12.60 8.39 -15.97
C VAL A 221 -12.53 9.21 -14.68
N LYS A 222 -12.01 10.44 -14.71
CA LYS A 222 -11.98 11.33 -13.55
C LYS A 222 -13.39 11.64 -13.02
N VAL A 223 -14.35 11.89 -13.92
CA VAL A 223 -15.76 12.10 -13.54
C VAL A 223 -16.35 10.83 -12.93
N PHE A 224 -16.09 9.68 -13.53
CA PHE A 224 -16.48 8.39 -12.97
C PHE A 224 -15.89 8.16 -11.57
N ILE A 225 -14.59 8.36 -11.39
CA ILE A 225 -13.91 8.20 -10.10
C ILE A 225 -14.55 9.11 -9.05
N ALA A 226 -14.80 10.38 -9.38
CA ALA A 226 -15.45 11.30 -8.47
C ALA A 226 -16.85 10.79 -8.05
N CYS A 227 -17.64 10.30 -9.00
CA CYS A 227 -18.95 9.68 -8.76
C CYS A 227 -18.84 8.45 -7.84
N ALA A 228 -17.94 7.51 -8.15
CA ALA A 228 -17.76 6.30 -7.37
C ALA A 228 -17.22 6.59 -5.96
N ARG A 229 -16.27 7.52 -5.81
CA ARG A 229 -15.77 7.98 -4.51
C ARG A 229 -16.85 8.63 -3.67
N HIS A 230 -17.78 9.38 -4.27
CA HIS A 230 -18.93 9.90 -3.55
C HIS A 230 -19.72 8.77 -2.86
N LEU A 231 -19.89 7.62 -3.53
CA LEU A 231 -20.56 6.46 -2.97
C LEU A 231 -19.70 5.70 -1.96
N ILE A 232 -18.40 5.53 -2.24
CA ILE A 232 -17.46 4.86 -1.32
C ILE A 232 -17.36 5.63 0.00
N ASN A 233 -17.39 6.96 -0.04
CA ASN A 233 -17.36 7.78 1.18
C ASN A 233 -18.58 7.55 2.09
N LYS A 234 -19.72 7.10 1.53
CA LYS A 234 -20.91 6.71 2.31
C LYS A 234 -20.74 5.34 3.00
N LEU A 235 -19.76 4.53 2.59
CA LEU A 235 -19.44 3.22 3.19
C LEU A 235 -18.55 3.33 4.43
N TYR A 236 -17.83 4.45 4.59
CA TYR A 236 -16.88 4.60 5.68
C TYR A 236 -17.57 4.62 7.04
N ASN A 237 -17.03 3.83 7.96
CA ASN A 237 -17.35 3.96 9.38
C ASN A 237 -16.55 5.13 10.02
N SER A 238 -16.65 5.27 11.33
CA SER A 238 -15.98 6.33 12.10
C SER A 238 -14.44 6.34 12.01
N THR A 239 -13.80 5.29 11.48
CA THR A 239 -12.35 5.18 11.32
C THR A 239 -11.89 5.28 9.87
N ASN A 240 -12.74 5.74 8.95
CA ASN A 240 -12.48 5.76 7.49
C ASN A 240 -12.19 4.36 6.91
N SER A 241 -12.87 3.35 7.45
CA SER A 241 -12.71 1.96 7.00
C SER A 241 -14.03 1.37 6.52
N ILE A 242 -13.92 0.34 5.68
CA ILE A 242 -14.99 -0.42 5.04
C ILE A 242 -14.94 -1.84 5.59
N ASP A 243 -16.09 -2.51 5.57
CA ASP A 243 -16.24 -3.93 5.94
C ASP A 243 -15.69 -4.23 7.34
N ASN A 244 -16.28 -3.58 8.35
CA ASN A 244 -15.93 -3.76 9.77
C ASN A 244 -14.45 -3.52 10.09
N GLY A 245 -13.80 -2.61 9.36
CA GLY A 245 -12.41 -2.24 9.60
C GLY A 245 -11.38 -3.11 8.90
N LEU A 246 -11.79 -4.02 8.02
CA LEU A 246 -10.86 -4.90 7.30
C LEU A 246 -10.17 -4.18 6.13
N LEU A 247 -10.82 -3.19 5.50
CA LEU A 247 -10.25 -2.37 4.44
C LEU A 247 -10.26 -0.90 4.86
N THR A 248 -9.09 -0.27 4.92
CA THR A 248 -8.96 1.17 5.23
C THR A 248 -8.34 1.91 4.06
N ILE A 249 -8.91 3.07 3.72
CA ILE A 249 -8.35 3.99 2.73
C ILE A 249 -7.93 5.26 3.47
N LEU A 250 -6.62 5.46 3.60
CA LEU A 250 -6.08 6.61 4.30
C LEU A 250 -6.40 7.91 3.56
N PRO A 251 -6.90 8.95 4.26
CA PRO A 251 -7.14 10.25 3.64
C PRO A 251 -5.83 10.95 3.26
N LYS A 252 -5.92 11.92 2.35
CA LYS A 252 -4.77 12.70 1.84
C LYS A 252 -3.95 13.41 2.93
N THR A 253 -4.53 13.67 4.09
CA THR A 253 -3.89 14.34 5.23
C THR A 253 -3.32 13.38 6.27
N SER A 254 -3.46 12.06 6.07
CA SER A 254 -3.00 11.06 7.04
C SER A 254 -1.49 11.08 7.20
N THR A 255 -1.03 11.09 8.45
CA THR A 255 0.39 10.91 8.80
C THR A 255 0.85 9.46 8.68
N LEU A 256 -0.08 8.50 8.56
CA LEU A 256 0.22 7.09 8.32
C LEU A 256 0.51 6.78 6.85
N ARG A 257 0.37 7.76 5.95
CA ARG A 257 0.72 7.57 4.54
C ARG A 257 2.25 7.50 4.39
N TRP A 258 2.72 6.48 3.70
CA TRP A 258 4.13 6.17 3.51
C TRP A 258 4.72 6.69 2.19
N ILE A 259 3.88 7.08 1.23
CA ILE A 259 4.29 7.39 -0.14
C ILE A 259 3.55 8.60 -0.71
N ARG A 260 4.20 9.32 -1.61
CA ARG A 260 3.55 10.28 -2.53
C ARG A 260 4.26 10.33 -3.87
N ASP A 261 3.61 10.89 -4.88
CA ASP A 261 4.28 11.23 -6.14
C ASP A 261 5.32 12.34 -5.94
N GLY A 262 6.54 12.13 -6.47
CA GLY A 262 7.69 13.05 -6.33
C GLY A 262 7.44 14.42 -6.97
N TRP A 263 6.83 14.42 -8.16
CA TRP A 263 6.60 15.61 -8.98
C TRP A 263 5.71 16.68 -8.33
N LEU A 264 4.90 16.31 -7.33
CA LEU A 264 4.01 17.23 -6.63
C LEU A 264 4.75 18.40 -5.96
N THR A 265 6.01 18.19 -5.61
CA THR A 265 6.87 19.21 -4.98
C THR A 265 8.08 19.56 -5.84
N GLY A 266 7.99 19.28 -7.15
CA GLY A 266 9.12 19.42 -8.06
C GLY A 266 10.34 18.62 -7.61
N GLU A 267 10.11 17.37 -7.18
CA GLU A 267 11.12 16.43 -6.67
C GLU A 267 11.78 16.84 -5.34
N LYS A 268 11.36 17.94 -4.73
CA LYS A 268 11.84 18.33 -3.40
C LYS A 268 11.33 17.37 -2.35
N TRP A 269 12.13 17.15 -1.31
CA TRP A 269 11.79 16.23 -0.23
C TRP A 269 12.25 16.73 1.13
N CYS A 270 11.75 16.11 2.20
CA CYS A 270 12.17 16.39 3.57
C CYS A 270 12.35 15.12 4.41
N GLY A 271 12.92 15.27 5.62
CA GLY A 271 13.27 14.15 6.49
C GLY A 271 12.11 13.34 7.07
N SER A 272 10.84 13.74 6.91
CA SER A 272 9.70 12.94 7.38
C SER A 272 9.10 12.04 6.29
N GLU A 273 9.61 12.10 5.06
CA GLU A 273 9.06 11.37 3.93
C GLU A 273 9.73 10.01 3.79
N PHE A 274 8.95 8.95 3.54
CA PHE A 274 9.51 7.60 3.48
C PHE A 274 9.76 7.14 2.04
N LEU A 275 8.73 7.12 1.20
CA LEU A 275 8.82 6.72 -0.21
C LEU A 275 8.34 7.84 -1.14
N LEU A 276 8.96 7.93 -2.31
CA LEU A 276 8.52 8.82 -3.40
C LEU A 276 8.28 7.98 -4.66
N HIS A 277 7.14 8.19 -5.30
CA HIS A 277 6.71 7.47 -6.50
C HIS A 277 7.08 8.24 -7.78
N GLY A 278 7.41 7.51 -8.84
CA GLY A 278 7.62 8.03 -10.19
C GLY A 278 9.09 8.18 -10.64
N TYR A 279 10.00 7.36 -10.12
CA TYR A 279 11.44 7.42 -10.44
C TYR A 279 11.89 6.28 -11.36
N LYS A 280 12.23 6.65 -12.60
CA LYS A 280 12.69 5.74 -13.67
C LYS A 280 14.05 6.22 -14.19
N GLU A 281 15.01 5.33 -14.38
CA GLU A 281 16.35 5.65 -14.91
C GLU A 281 16.32 6.05 -16.39
N SER A 282 15.31 5.61 -17.16
CA SER A 282 15.14 5.97 -18.56
C SER A 282 14.67 7.42 -18.76
N ASP A 283 14.17 8.07 -17.71
CA ASP A 283 13.87 9.49 -17.75
C ASP A 283 15.21 10.21 -17.59
N ASN A 284 15.66 10.90 -18.65
CA ASN A 284 16.93 11.65 -18.78
C ASN A 284 17.09 12.82 -17.76
N THR A 285 16.56 12.68 -16.55
CA THR A 285 16.47 13.69 -15.49
C THR A 285 17.27 13.27 -14.26
N PHE A 286 18.48 12.74 -14.43
CA PHE A 286 19.45 12.63 -13.32
C PHE A 286 19.68 13.98 -12.61
N SER A 287 19.41 15.12 -13.27
CA SER A 287 19.42 16.46 -12.67
C SER A 287 18.21 16.76 -11.75
N LYS A 288 17.23 15.86 -11.64
CA LYS A 288 16.01 16.02 -10.82
C LYS A 288 15.79 14.90 -9.81
N THR A 289 16.67 13.90 -9.73
CA THR A 289 16.51 12.81 -8.75
C THR A 289 16.99 13.26 -7.36
N PRO A 290 16.24 12.97 -6.29
CA PRO A 290 16.66 13.21 -4.90
C PRO A 290 17.97 12.53 -4.48
N LEU A 291 18.38 11.48 -5.19
CA LEU A 291 19.61 10.72 -4.98
C LEU A 291 20.58 10.93 -6.15
N LEU A 292 21.82 11.28 -5.83
CA LEU A 292 22.94 11.43 -6.76
C LEU A 292 23.63 10.09 -7.03
N SER A 293 23.75 9.25 -6.01
CA SER A 293 24.33 7.91 -6.12
C SER A 293 23.90 7.02 -4.96
N PHE A 294 24.14 5.72 -5.13
CA PHE A 294 23.77 4.69 -4.17
C PHE A 294 24.91 3.68 -4.00
N ASN A 295 25.33 3.41 -2.76
CA ASN A 295 26.51 2.58 -2.45
C ASN A 295 26.17 1.31 -1.65
N LYS A 296 25.80 0.25 -2.37
CA LYS A 296 25.33 -1.04 -1.85
C LYS A 296 26.21 -1.74 -0.77
N PRO A 297 27.56 -1.68 -0.79
CA PRO A 297 28.41 -2.29 0.24
C PRO A 297 28.06 -2.00 1.71
N TYR A 298 27.39 -0.89 2.01
CA TYR A 298 27.13 -0.44 3.39
C TYR A 298 25.74 -0.79 3.93
N CYS A 299 24.92 -1.58 3.23
CA CYS A 299 23.55 -1.89 3.68
C CYS A 299 23.48 -2.55 5.07
N VAL A 300 24.51 -3.30 5.45
CA VAL A 300 24.58 -4.02 6.73
C VAL A 300 25.41 -3.25 7.79
N SER A 301 25.92 -2.07 7.45
CA SER A 301 26.75 -1.29 8.38
C SER A 301 25.92 -0.44 9.34
N HIS A 302 26.51 -0.03 10.46
CA HIS A 302 25.94 0.96 11.37
C HIS A 302 25.75 2.35 10.71
N SER A 303 26.42 2.58 9.58
CA SER A 303 26.32 3.79 8.78
C SER A 303 25.45 3.62 7.53
N PHE A 304 24.59 2.60 7.42
CA PHE A 304 23.82 2.33 6.20
C PHE A 304 23.02 3.54 5.67
N ALA A 305 22.56 4.44 6.54
CA ALA A 305 21.85 5.65 6.12
C ALA A 305 22.73 6.58 5.25
N THR A 306 24.06 6.48 5.35
CA THR A 306 24.99 7.23 4.50
C THR A 306 25.11 6.65 3.09
N THR A 307 24.52 5.48 2.82
CA THR A 307 24.43 4.87 1.49
C THR A 307 23.57 5.70 0.52
N TRP A 308 22.61 6.46 1.04
CA TRP A 308 21.78 7.37 0.27
C TRP A 308 22.52 8.70 0.07
N HIS A 309 23.24 8.84 -1.05
CA HIS A 309 23.93 10.09 -1.36
C HIS A 309 22.95 11.08 -2.00
N TYR A 310 22.41 11.97 -1.17
CA TYR A 310 21.35 12.89 -1.57
C TYR A 310 21.83 14.08 -2.41
N ASN A 311 20.97 14.51 -3.33
CA ASN A 311 21.04 15.86 -3.90
C ASN A 311 20.50 16.85 -2.86
N THR A 312 21.39 17.49 -2.12
CA THR A 312 21.04 18.41 -1.02
C THR A 312 20.28 19.65 -1.50
N SER A 313 20.37 20.03 -2.78
CA SER A 313 19.59 21.15 -3.35
C SER A 313 18.08 20.87 -3.41
N LEU A 314 17.67 19.59 -3.41
CA LEU A 314 16.28 19.16 -3.39
C LEU A 314 15.75 18.91 -1.97
N LYS A 315 16.64 18.90 -0.96
CA LYS A 315 16.24 18.75 0.44
C LYS A 315 15.76 20.08 0.99
N THR A 316 14.55 20.12 1.55
CA THR A 316 13.93 21.34 2.06
C THR A 316 13.27 21.08 3.43
N PRO A 317 12.97 22.12 4.24
CA PRO A 317 12.23 21.93 5.50
C PRO A 317 10.84 21.32 5.28
N CYS A 318 10.41 20.44 6.17
CA CYS A 318 9.14 19.71 6.01
C CYS A 318 7.90 20.61 5.93
N TYR A 319 7.91 21.78 6.57
CA TYR A 319 6.78 22.72 6.47
C TYR A 319 6.59 23.24 5.03
N VAL A 320 7.66 23.33 4.23
CA VAL A 320 7.59 23.75 2.82
C VAL A 320 6.91 22.67 1.98
N ILE A 321 7.29 21.40 2.20
CA ILE A 321 6.65 20.24 1.56
C ILE A 321 5.18 20.18 1.94
N GLN A 322 4.87 20.24 3.25
CA GLN A 322 3.50 20.19 3.74
C GLN A 322 2.62 21.29 3.15
N HIS A 323 3.15 22.52 3.03
CA HIS A 323 2.42 23.63 2.42
C HIS A 323 2.09 23.35 0.94
N GLN A 324 3.05 22.84 0.16
CA GLN A 324 2.80 22.49 -1.25
C GLN A 324 1.79 21.33 -1.39
N ILE A 325 1.91 20.30 -0.55
CA ILE A 325 0.96 19.19 -0.52
C ILE A 325 -0.44 19.67 -0.15
N ASN A 326 -0.59 20.55 0.84
CA ASN A 326 -1.89 21.11 1.20
C ASN A 326 -2.54 21.87 0.04
N ASN A 327 -1.76 22.60 -0.76
CA ASN A 327 -2.29 23.26 -1.95
C ASN A 327 -2.83 22.27 -2.98
N TRP A 328 -2.14 21.15 -3.20
CA TRP A 328 -2.63 20.07 -4.06
C TRP A 328 -3.92 19.43 -3.54
N ILE A 329 -4.02 19.22 -2.22
CA ILE A 329 -5.22 18.67 -1.59
C ILE A 329 -6.41 19.60 -1.85
N VAL A 330 -6.26 20.91 -1.60
CA VAL A 330 -7.32 21.90 -1.85
C VAL A 330 -7.76 21.90 -3.32
N GLN A 331 -6.80 21.82 -4.25
CA GLN A 331 -7.11 21.73 -5.68
C GLN A 331 -7.85 20.43 -6.04
N ALA A 332 -7.43 19.30 -5.49
CA ALA A 332 -8.07 18.00 -5.69
C ALA A 332 -9.51 18.00 -5.16
N ASP A 333 -9.75 18.58 -3.98
CA ASP A 333 -11.07 18.67 -3.36
C ASP A 333 -12.01 19.57 -4.16
N ASN A 334 -11.52 20.71 -4.65
CA ASN A 334 -12.28 21.59 -5.53
C ASN A 334 -12.65 20.89 -6.85
N ALA A 335 -11.68 20.19 -7.46
CA ALA A 335 -11.91 19.42 -8.67
C ALA A 335 -12.92 18.30 -8.46
N PHE A 336 -12.85 17.61 -7.32
CA PHE A 336 -13.80 16.57 -6.92
C PHE A 336 -15.23 17.09 -6.87
N GLN A 337 -15.47 18.27 -6.28
CA GLN A 337 -16.81 18.88 -6.26
C GLN A 337 -17.34 19.22 -7.66
N VAL A 338 -16.47 19.70 -8.55
CA VAL A 338 -16.83 19.97 -9.94
C VAL A 338 -17.20 18.68 -10.67
N ASP A 339 -16.40 17.64 -10.51
CA ASP A 339 -16.57 16.37 -11.21
C ASP A 339 -17.79 15.57 -10.68
N ILE A 340 -18.13 15.66 -9.38
CA ILE A 340 -19.41 15.16 -8.85
C ILE A 340 -20.60 15.86 -9.51
N LYS A 341 -20.58 17.19 -9.62
CA LYS A 341 -21.69 17.95 -10.25
C LYS A 341 -21.89 17.52 -11.71
N LYS A 342 -20.79 17.28 -12.44
CA LYS A 342 -20.86 16.74 -13.80
C LYS A 342 -21.52 15.36 -13.82
N ALA A 343 -21.15 14.47 -12.90
CA ALA A 343 -21.71 13.12 -12.84
C ALA A 343 -23.22 13.06 -12.53
N HIS A 344 -23.76 14.03 -11.77
CA HIS A 344 -25.19 14.08 -11.45
C HIS A 344 -26.02 14.97 -12.40
N GLY A 345 -25.36 15.79 -13.23
CA GLY A 345 -26.00 16.59 -14.27
C GLY A 345 -26.03 15.92 -15.65
N SER A 346 -25.36 14.77 -15.81
CA SER A 346 -25.22 14.00 -17.05
C SER A 346 -26.27 12.91 -17.23
#